data_AF-A0AA36AXI4-F1
#
_entry.id   AF-A0AA36AXI4-F1
#
_cell.length_a   1.000
_cell.length_b   1.000
_cell.length_c   1.000
_cell.angle_alpha   90.00
_cell.angle_beta   90.00
_cell.angle_gamma   90.00
#
_symmetry.space_group_name_H-M   'P 1'
#
loop_
_entity.id
_entity.type
_entity.pdbx_description
1 polymer ?
#
loop_
_entity_poly.entity_id
_entity_poly.type
_entity_poly.pdbx_seq_one_letter_code
_entity_poly.pdbx_strand_id
1 'polypeptide(L)'
;MEKYEEDISAVETVETMINPFQENTEELVHIASGVIASTDVCDDYTSAYASGDDAFKAFCEERLQEEGDLFRVLKKQKKKTFTKMNKTSTTKVKSKEVTIKADCNLFQCLVVIAGVRKFDLQNIMYNLGP
;
A
#
# COMPACT_ATOMS: atom_id res chain seq x y z
N MET A 1 17.66 -22.94 -2.78
CA MET A 1 17.79 -21.48 -2.96
C MET A 1 16.52 -20.82 -2.46
N GLU A 2 15.34 -21.24 -2.91
CA GLU A 2 14.01 -20.79 -2.41
C GLU A 2 13.87 -20.69 -0.89
N LYS A 3 14.29 -21.72 -0.13
CA LYS A 3 14.14 -21.71 1.34
C LYS A 3 14.86 -20.54 2.02
N TYR A 4 16.02 -20.14 1.50
CA TYR A 4 16.78 -19.01 2.08
C TYR A 4 16.20 -17.66 1.68
N GLU A 5 15.49 -17.57 0.54
CA GLU A 5 14.81 -16.34 0.13
C GLU A 5 13.57 -16.06 1.00
N GLU A 6 12.84 -17.10 1.38
CA GLU A 6 11.69 -16.99 2.29
C GLU A 6 12.12 -16.55 3.70
N ASP A 7 13.23 -17.10 4.21
CA ASP A 7 13.79 -16.72 5.51
C ASP A 7 14.28 -15.26 5.51
N ILE A 8 14.89 -14.78 4.42
CA ILE A 8 15.35 -13.38 4.28
C ILE A 8 14.15 -12.42 4.29
N SER A 9 13.08 -12.76 3.55
CA SER A 9 11.83 -11.98 3.49
C SER A 9 11.16 -11.82 4.87
N ALA A 10 11.22 -12.86 5.70
CA ALA A 10 10.67 -12.81 7.06
C ALA A 10 11.47 -11.87 7.98
N VAL A 11 12.80 -11.86 7.87
CA VAL A 11 13.67 -10.97 8.65
C VAL A 11 13.42 -9.51 8.27
N GLU A 12 13.40 -9.21 6.96
CA GLU A 12 13.09 -7.86 6.46
C GLU A 12 11.73 -7.37 6.96
N THR A 13 10.72 -8.24 6.98
CA THR A 13 9.39 -7.90 7.50
C THR A 13 9.46 -7.50 8.97
N VAL A 14 10.12 -8.30 9.82
CA VAL A 14 10.24 -8.02 11.26
C VAL A 14 11.02 -6.73 11.52
N GLU A 15 12.05 -6.43 10.74
CA GLU A 15 12.82 -5.18 10.85
C GLU A 15 11.98 -3.93 10.54
N THR A 16 10.97 -4.04 9.65
CA THR A 16 10.04 -2.94 9.36
C THR A 16 8.93 -2.75 10.39
N MET A 17 8.74 -3.71 11.30
CA MET A 17 7.69 -3.61 12.32
C MET A 17 8.06 -2.58 13.39
N ILE A 18 7.09 -1.76 13.76
CA ILE A 18 7.25 -0.76 14.81
C ILE A 18 6.93 -1.40 16.16
N ASN A 19 7.75 -1.16 17.18
CA ASN A 19 7.42 -1.55 18.54
C ASN A 19 6.52 -0.48 19.20
N PRO A 20 5.22 -0.76 19.46
CA PRO A 20 4.28 0.23 19.99
C PRO A 20 4.55 0.64 21.44
N PHE A 21 5.48 -0.03 22.14
CA PHE A 21 5.85 0.28 23.51
C PHE A 21 7.16 1.08 23.64
N GLN A 22 7.92 1.21 22.54
CA GLN A 22 9.18 1.95 22.52
C GLN A 22 9.08 3.27 21.76
N GLU A 23 8.13 3.35 20.82
CA GLU A 23 7.89 4.55 20.04
C GLU A 23 6.87 5.47 20.71
N ASN A 24 7.28 6.71 20.97
CA ASN A 24 6.41 7.80 21.42
C ASN A 24 6.12 8.70 20.21
N THR A 25 5.34 8.20 19.27
CA THR A 25 5.00 8.90 18.03
C THR A 25 3.54 9.34 18.08
N GLU A 26 3.26 10.61 17.79
CA GLU A 26 1.89 11.16 17.73
C GLU A 26 1.16 10.81 16.41
N GLU A 27 1.90 10.29 15.44
CA GLU A 27 1.39 9.92 14.13
C GLU A 27 0.66 8.57 14.14
N LEU A 28 -0.33 8.41 13.26
CA LEU A 28 -1.05 7.15 13.10
C LEU A 28 -0.22 6.19 12.23
N VAL A 29 0.42 5.20 12.85
CA VAL A 29 1.35 4.27 12.18
C VAL A 29 0.79 2.85 12.11
N HIS A 30 1.05 2.17 10.99
CA HIS A 30 0.76 0.75 10.82
C HIS A 30 1.87 -0.12 11.42
N ILE A 31 1.60 -0.73 12.58
CA ILE A 31 2.57 -1.48 13.40
C ILE A 31 3.33 -2.55 12.59
N ALA A 32 2.64 -3.30 11.74
CA ALA A 32 3.25 -4.44 11.04
C ALA A 32 4.12 -4.05 9.83
N SER A 33 4.10 -2.79 9.40
CA SER A 33 4.87 -2.37 8.22
C SER A 33 5.59 -1.03 8.41
N GLY A 34 5.46 -0.39 9.56
CA GLY A 34 6.01 0.93 9.87
C GLY A 34 5.48 2.08 9.01
N VAL A 35 4.41 1.85 8.25
CA VAL A 35 3.88 2.85 7.31
C VAL A 35 3.04 3.88 8.06
N ILE A 36 3.37 5.15 7.91
CA ILE A 36 2.62 6.29 8.45
C ILE A 36 1.38 6.54 7.59
N ALA A 37 0.23 6.76 8.24
CA ALA A 37 -1.02 7.08 7.55
C ALA A 37 -0.96 8.44 6.85
N SER A 38 -1.56 8.52 5.65
CA SER A 38 -1.78 9.77 4.96
C SER A 38 -2.83 10.62 5.70
N THR A 39 -2.77 11.93 5.51
CA THR A 39 -3.66 12.90 6.17
C THR A 39 -5.14 12.55 5.98
N ASP A 40 -5.51 12.08 4.78
CA ASP A 40 -6.87 11.72 4.46
C ASP A 40 -7.38 10.44 5.14
N VAL A 41 -6.48 9.52 5.53
CA VAL A 41 -6.79 8.37 6.37
C VAL A 41 -6.93 8.82 7.83
N CYS A 42 -6.05 9.71 8.30
CA CYS A 42 -6.14 10.28 9.65
C CYS A 42 -7.44 11.06 9.86
N ASP A 43 -7.83 11.90 8.90
CA ASP A 43 -9.07 12.69 8.96
C ASP A 43 -10.30 11.79 8.97
N ASP A 44 -10.32 10.74 8.14
CA ASP A 44 -11.44 9.80 8.07
C ASP A 44 -11.57 8.92 9.31
N TYR A 45 -10.43 8.61 9.96
CA TYR A 45 -10.40 7.93 11.25
C TYR A 45 -10.92 8.84 12.38
N THR A 46 -10.45 10.09 12.41
CA THR A 46 -10.84 11.07 13.44
C THR A 46 -12.33 11.42 13.36
N SER A 47 -12.87 11.50 12.13
CA SER A 47 -14.30 11.77 11.88
C SER A 47 -15.19 10.52 11.94
N ALA A 48 -14.65 9.33 12.23
CA ALA A 48 -15.39 8.08 12.18
C ALA A 48 -16.60 8.08 13.14
N TYR A 49 -16.42 8.54 14.37
CA TYR A 49 -17.50 8.62 15.35
C TYR A 49 -18.62 9.57 14.91
N ALA A 50 -18.29 10.80 14.51
CA ALA A 50 -19.27 11.76 14.02
C ALA A 50 -20.06 11.21 12.83
N SER A 51 -19.37 10.56 11.87
CA SER A 51 -20.05 9.94 10.73
C SER A 51 -20.93 8.74 11.11
N GLY A 52 -20.61 8.06 12.21
CA GLY A 52 -21.42 6.98 12.78
C GLY A 52 -22.69 7.52 13.43
N ASP A 53 -22.59 8.61 14.19
CA ASP A 53 -23.74 9.28 14.80
C ASP A 53 -24.72 9.80 13.76
N ASP A 54 -24.22 10.41 12.69
CA ASP A 54 -25.06 10.88 11.59
C ASP A 54 -25.74 9.72 10.86
N ALA A 55 -25.03 8.61 10.64
CA ALA A 55 -25.61 7.41 10.05
C ALA A 55 -26.67 6.77 10.97
N PHE A 56 -26.50 6.85 12.28
CA PHE A 56 -27.48 6.38 13.25
C PHE A 56 -28.75 7.24 13.24
N LYS A 57 -28.61 8.58 13.24
CA LYS A 57 -29.75 9.49 13.13
C LYS A 57 -30.54 9.24 11.86
N ALA A 58 -29.86 9.14 10.72
CA ALA A 58 -30.48 8.83 9.44
C ALA A 58 -31.23 7.48 9.48
N PHE A 59 -30.67 6.46 10.13
CA PHE A 59 -31.36 5.19 10.32
C PHE A 59 -32.66 5.34 11.14
N CYS A 60 -32.63 6.12 12.22
CA CYS A 60 -33.81 6.36 13.03
C CYS A 60 -34.91 7.09 12.24
N GLU A 61 -34.53 8.14 11.53
CA GLU A 61 -35.46 8.96 10.73
C GLU A 61 -36.06 8.13 9.58
N GLU A 62 -35.21 7.54 8.72
CA GLU A 62 -35.65 6.85 7.51
C GLU A 62 -36.38 5.52 7.77
N ARG A 63 -36.22 4.89 8.95
CA ARG A 63 -36.75 3.54 9.20
C ARG A 63 -37.60 3.34 10.44
N LEU A 64 -37.39 4.13 11.49
CA LEU A 64 -38.21 4.02 12.71
C LEU A 64 -39.36 5.02 12.70
N GLN A 65 -39.16 6.19 12.09
CA GLN A 65 -40.14 7.28 12.08
C GLN A 65 -40.96 7.33 10.79
N GLU A 66 -40.36 7.00 9.64
CA GLU A 66 -41.08 6.81 8.38
C GLU A 66 -41.57 5.36 8.19
N GLU A 67 -42.47 5.13 7.23
CA GLU A 67 -42.96 3.80 6.82
C GLU A 67 -41.89 3.04 6.00
N GLY A 68 -40.71 2.87 6.61
CA GLY A 68 -39.52 2.29 5.99
C GLY A 68 -39.32 0.80 6.26
N ASP A 69 -38.57 0.12 5.40
CA ASP A 69 -38.22 -1.30 5.57
C ASP A 69 -37.16 -1.50 6.67
N LEU A 70 -37.61 -1.96 7.84
CA LEU A 70 -36.80 -2.32 9.00
C LEU A 70 -35.76 -3.41 8.72
N PHE A 71 -36.02 -4.33 7.80
CA PHE A 71 -35.16 -5.47 7.51
C PHE A 71 -34.09 -5.16 6.45
N ARG A 72 -34.13 -3.98 5.86
CA ARG A 72 -33.12 -3.55 4.88
C ARG A 72 -31.73 -3.53 5.53
N VAL A 73 -30.70 -3.94 4.81
CA VAL A 73 -29.33 -3.94 5.35
C VAL A 73 -28.84 -2.49 5.55
N LEU A 74 -28.13 -2.22 6.65
CA LEU A 74 -27.46 -0.94 6.88
C LEU A 74 -26.38 -0.71 5.82
N LYS A 75 -26.32 0.51 5.28
CA LYS A 75 -25.31 0.84 4.27
C LYS A 75 -23.93 0.85 4.91
N LYS A 76 -23.00 0.08 4.35
CA LYS A 76 -21.60 0.09 4.78
C LYS A 76 -20.96 1.45 4.48
N GLN A 77 -20.39 2.08 5.50
CA GLN A 77 -19.59 3.29 5.33
C GLN A 77 -18.23 2.92 4.72
N LYS A 78 -17.88 3.56 3.60
CA LYS A 78 -16.64 3.25 2.87
C LYS A 78 -15.47 4.06 3.44
N LYS A 79 -14.98 3.67 4.61
CA LYS A 79 -13.83 4.32 5.27
C LYS A 79 -12.50 4.05 4.56
N LYS A 80 -11.60 5.02 4.61
CA LYS A 80 -10.22 4.95 4.12
C LYS A 80 -9.38 4.16 5.13
N THR A 81 -8.49 3.33 4.61
CA THR A 81 -7.66 2.43 5.41
C THR A 81 -6.27 2.34 4.80
N PHE A 82 -5.29 1.85 5.58
CA PHE A 82 -3.92 1.62 5.11
C PHE A 82 -3.85 0.77 3.82
N THR A 83 -4.76 -0.20 3.66
CA THR A 83 -4.85 -1.02 2.43
C THR A 83 -5.16 -0.19 1.18
N LYS A 84 -5.92 0.90 1.33
CA LYS A 84 -6.27 1.79 0.21
C LYS A 84 -5.17 2.80 -0.09
N MET A 85 -4.27 3.05 0.84
CA MET A 85 -3.14 3.97 0.69
C MET A 85 -2.10 3.42 -0.32
N ASN A 86 -1.88 2.11 -0.31
CA ASN A 86 -0.92 1.44 -1.19
C ASN A 86 -1.50 0.96 -2.53
N LYS A 87 -2.75 1.35 -2.85
CA LYS A 87 -3.34 1.01 -4.15
C LYS A 87 -2.73 1.91 -5.22
N THR A 88 -1.61 1.48 -5.79
CA THR A 88 -1.15 1.97 -7.09
C THR A 88 -2.30 1.82 -8.08
N SER A 89 -2.71 2.93 -8.68
CA SER A 89 -3.69 2.94 -9.76
C SER A 89 -3.08 2.19 -10.95
N THR A 90 -3.30 0.87 -11.02
CA THR A 90 -2.98 0.10 -12.20
C THR A 90 -4.08 0.37 -13.22
N THR A 91 -3.96 1.46 -13.97
CA THR A 91 -4.67 1.59 -15.23
C THR A 91 -4.04 0.62 -16.23
N LYS A 92 -4.77 -0.43 -16.61
CA LYS A 92 -4.37 -1.30 -17.72
C LYS A 92 -4.39 -0.49 -19.02
N VAL A 93 -3.27 0.15 -19.33
CA VAL A 93 -2.99 0.65 -20.69
C VAL A 93 -2.30 -0.48 -21.43
N LYS A 94 -2.97 -0.97 -22.47
CA LYS A 94 -2.78 -2.19 -23.28
C LYS A 94 -1.35 -2.50 -23.85
N SER A 95 -0.26 -1.92 -23.38
CA SER A 95 1.04 -2.08 -24.06
C SER A 95 2.31 -1.76 -23.27
N LYS A 96 2.24 -1.26 -22.02
CA LYS A 96 3.45 -0.78 -21.31
C LYS A 96 4.12 -1.77 -20.37
N GLU A 97 3.43 -2.81 -19.92
CA GLU A 97 3.94 -3.72 -18.88
C GLU A 97 4.96 -4.75 -19.41
N VAL A 98 4.95 -5.00 -20.72
CA VAL A 98 5.86 -5.98 -21.36
C VAL A 98 7.27 -5.41 -21.54
N THR A 99 7.42 -4.11 -21.79
CA THR A 99 8.72 -3.48 -22.03
C THR A 99 9.59 -3.48 -20.76
N ILE A 100 9.02 -3.20 -19.59
CA ILE A 100 9.78 -3.11 -18.33
C ILE A 100 10.39 -4.46 -17.91
N LYS A 101 9.70 -5.58 -18.15
CA LYS A 101 10.23 -6.92 -17.85
C LYS A 101 11.35 -7.35 -18.80
N ALA A 102 11.26 -6.97 -20.08
CA ALA A 102 12.32 -7.23 -21.05
C ALA A 102 13.59 -6.46 -20.68
N ASP A 103 13.43 -5.21 -20.25
CA ASP A 103 14.54 -4.36 -19.81
C ASP A 103 15.20 -4.89 -18.52
N CYS A 104 14.41 -5.37 -17.54
CA CYS A 104 14.97 -5.99 -16.33
C CYS A 104 15.88 -7.20 -16.62
N ASN A 105 15.46 -8.10 -17.53
CA ASN A 105 16.30 -9.24 -17.91
C ASN A 105 17.59 -8.79 -18.62
N LEU A 106 17.52 -7.74 -19.44
CA LEU A 106 18.70 -7.16 -20.08
C LEU A 106 19.67 -6.58 -19.05
N PHE A 107 19.17 -5.81 -18.07
CA PHE A 107 20.00 -5.25 -17.00
C PHE A 107 20.60 -6.32 -16.10
N GLN A 108 19.86 -7.38 -15.77
CA GLN A 108 20.40 -8.53 -15.04
C GLN A 108 21.57 -9.20 -15.78
N CYS A 109 21.41 -9.46 -17.07
CA CYS A 109 22.49 -9.98 -17.91
C CYS A 109 23.69 -9.03 -17.96
N LEU A 110 23.46 -7.72 -18.07
CA LEU A 110 24.53 -6.71 -18.09
C LEU A 110 25.33 -6.70 -16.78
N VAL A 111 24.64 -6.80 -15.63
CA VAL A 111 25.26 -6.83 -14.31
C VAL A 111 26.13 -8.07 -14.14
N VAL A 112 25.66 -9.23 -14.59
CA VAL A 112 26.43 -10.49 -14.53
C VAL A 112 27.69 -10.38 -15.40
N ILE A 113 27.59 -9.86 -16.62
CA ILE A 113 28.74 -9.70 -17.53
C ILE A 113 29.75 -8.69 -16.95
N ALA A 114 29.28 -7.58 -16.38
CA ALA A 114 30.11 -6.57 -15.76
C ALA A 114 30.88 -7.13 -14.56
N GLY A 115 30.24 -7.96 -13.73
CA GLY A 115 30.88 -8.64 -12.60
C GLY A 115 31.98 -9.62 -13.03
N VAL A 116 31.74 -10.41 -14.08
CA VAL A 116 32.72 -11.39 -14.60
C VAL A 116 33.92 -10.68 -15.23
N ARG A 117 33.68 -9.58 -15.94
CA ARG A 117 34.74 -8.89 -16.70
C ARG A 117 35.33 -7.66 -15.98
N LYS A 118 34.90 -7.38 -14.74
CA LYS A 118 35.26 -6.19 -13.94
C LYS A 118 35.07 -4.88 -14.71
N PHE A 119 33.95 -4.75 -15.42
CA PHE A 119 33.58 -3.52 -16.13
C PHE A 119 32.66 -2.66 -15.27
N ASP A 120 32.77 -1.34 -15.44
CA ASP A 120 31.86 -0.38 -14.82
C ASP A 120 30.62 -0.16 -15.69
N LEU A 121 29.45 -0.52 -15.15
CA LEU A 121 28.16 -0.38 -15.81
C LEU A 121 27.79 1.08 -16.10
N GLN A 122 28.24 2.03 -15.28
CA GLN A 122 27.93 3.45 -15.47
C GLN A 122 28.51 3.98 -16.79
N ASN A 123 29.69 3.50 -17.16
CA ASN A 123 30.33 3.87 -18.44
C ASN A 123 29.60 3.28 -19.65
N ILE A 124 28.93 2.12 -19.54
CA ILE A 124 28.20 1.50 -20.66
C ILE A 124 26.84 2.19 -20.86
N MET A 125 26.13 2.50 -19.78
CA MET A 125 24.85 3.20 -19.85
C MET A 125 24.96 4.57 -20.53
N TYR A 126 26.07 5.28 -20.34
CA TYR A 126 26.31 6.58 -20.98
C TYR A 126 26.45 6.50 -22.51
N ASN A 127 26.84 5.33 -23.05
CA ASN A 127 27.01 5.09 -24.49
C ASN A 127 25.73 4.60 -25.19
N LEU A 128 24.66 4.33 -24.44
CA LEU A 128 23.37 3.89 -24.99
C LEU A 128 22.43 5.05 -25.34
N GLY A 129 22.88 6.30 -25.13
CA GLY A 129 22.10 7.52 -25.40
C GLY A 129 21.04 7.81 -24.34
N PRO A 130 20.38 8.99 -24.37
CA PRO A 130 19.23 9.28 -23.51
C PRO A 130 18.03 8.40 -23.82
#